data_AF-A0A1S8TNT4-F1
#
_entry.id   AF-A0A1S8TNT4-F1
#
_cell.length_a   1.000
_cell.length_b   1.000
_cell.length_c   1.000
_cell.angle_alpha   90.00
_cell.angle_beta   90.00
_cell.angle_gamma   90.00
#
_symmetry.space_group_name_H-M   'P 1'
#
loop_
_entity.id
_entity.type
_entity.pdbx_description
1 polymer ?
#
loop_
_entity_poly.entity_id
_entity_poly.type
_entity_poly.pdbx_seq_one_letter_code
_entity_poly.pdbx_strand_id
1 'polypeptide(L)'
;MNFAYYLFLLLIIFLSISTIRKNLEVSPKKIKIYLTLVITLFLLRHIALFLLCILKNSTIIYYLKPIIFLDHLSIPLIVLAITYVYLRAEKLGFGGSYIIAAIATAIYGFIIHISKVAVQVSYSYGFILEIDKSIILFLFSLILLGILLVLNVILLDKPFVNRKGICFIIIAISIVMLENIIILGGIKLFPYSVVGDMVFLVILNFVLNGFKVSLKK
;
A
#
# COMPACT_ATOMS: atom_id res chain seq x y z
N MET A 1 4.43 9.89 24.30
CA MET A 1 4.31 8.70 23.42
C MET A 1 2.86 8.26 23.30
N ASN A 2 2.32 8.23 22.07
CA ASN A 2 0.94 7.82 21.82
C ASN A 2 0.84 6.28 21.68
N PHE A 3 0.51 5.59 22.77
CA PHE A 3 0.48 4.11 22.84
C PHE A 3 -0.40 3.47 21.76
N ALA A 4 -1.52 4.10 21.41
CA ALA A 4 -2.44 3.59 20.39
C ALA A 4 -1.75 3.44 19.02
N TYR A 5 -0.92 4.41 18.62
CA TYR A 5 -0.20 4.39 17.35
C TYR A 5 0.76 3.20 17.24
N TYR A 6 1.50 2.90 18.31
CA TYR A 6 2.41 1.74 18.35
C TYR A 6 1.64 0.43 18.25
N LEU A 7 0.51 0.33 18.95
CA LEU A 7 -0.35 -0.86 18.91
C LEU A 7 -0.90 -1.09 17.50
N PHE A 8 -1.35 -0.03 16.82
CA PHE A 8 -1.78 -0.11 15.43
C PHE A 8 -0.66 -0.54 14.48
N LEU A 9 0.55 0.02 14.60
CA LEU A 9 1.69 -0.40 13.79
C LEU A 9 2.03 -1.88 13.99
N LEU A 10 2.07 -2.35 15.24
CA LEU A 10 2.36 -3.74 15.56
C LEU A 10 1.28 -4.68 15.00
N LEU A 11 0.01 -4.27 15.11
CA LEU A 11 -1.13 -4.99 14.54
C LEU A 11 -1.02 -5.10 13.02
N ILE A 12 -0.67 -4.00 12.33
CA ILE A 12 -0.47 -4.00 10.87
C ILE A 12 0.67 -4.92 10.46
N ILE A 13 1.80 -4.89 11.19
CA ILE A 13 2.94 -5.79 10.94
C ILE A 13 2.51 -7.25 11.08
N PHE A 14 1.82 -7.59 12.16
CA PHE A 14 1.34 -8.94 12.41
C PHE A 14 0.36 -9.42 11.31
N LEU A 15 -0.63 -8.59 10.96
CA LEU A 15 -1.59 -8.89 9.89
C LEU A 15 -0.91 -9.03 8.52
N SER A 16 0.10 -8.21 8.24
CA SER A 16 0.87 -8.28 7.00
C SER A 16 1.62 -9.60 6.87
N ILE A 17 2.30 -10.04 7.94
CA ILE A 17 3.00 -11.35 7.98
C ILE A 17 2.00 -12.50 7.76
N SER A 18 0.87 -12.46 8.45
CA SER A 18 -0.21 -13.44 8.28
C SER A 18 -0.72 -13.48 6.82
N THR A 19 -0.89 -12.31 6.20
CA THR A 19 -1.34 -12.18 4.82
C THR A 19 -0.31 -12.74 3.82
N ILE A 20 0.99 -12.52 4.06
CA ILE A 20 2.07 -13.12 3.25
C ILE A 20 2.00 -14.65 3.32
N ARG A 21 1.94 -15.21 4.53
CA ARG A 21 1.87 -16.66 4.74
C ARG A 21 0.69 -17.26 3.98
N LYS A 22 -0.48 -16.66 4.13
CA LYS A 22 -1.69 -17.08 3.42
C LYS A 22 -1.54 -16.99 1.91
N ASN A 23 -0.98 -15.90 1.38
CA ASN A 23 -0.73 -15.74 -0.05
C ASN A 23 0.18 -16.86 -0.61
N LEU A 24 1.21 -17.26 0.14
CA LEU A 24 2.09 -18.35 -0.25
C LEU A 24 1.37 -19.70 -0.29
N GLU A 25 0.37 -19.91 0.56
CA GLU A 25 -0.42 -21.14 0.61
C GLU A 25 -1.47 -21.20 -0.51
N VAL A 26 -2.26 -20.13 -0.72
CA VAL A 26 -3.50 -20.21 -1.51
C VAL A 26 -3.41 -19.63 -2.93
N SER A 27 -2.50 -18.68 -3.18
CA SER A 27 -2.53 -17.94 -4.45
C SER A 27 -2.00 -18.77 -5.63
N PRO A 28 -2.50 -18.56 -6.86
CA PRO A 28 -1.96 -19.19 -8.05
C PRO A 28 -0.54 -18.65 -8.37
N LYS A 29 0.35 -19.49 -8.92
CA LYS A 29 1.75 -19.15 -9.20
C LYS A 29 1.93 -17.81 -9.95
N LYS A 30 1.02 -17.50 -10.89
CA LYS A 30 1.06 -16.28 -11.73
C LYS A 30 1.02 -14.97 -10.91
N ILE A 31 0.20 -14.94 -9.85
CA ILE A 31 -0.07 -13.73 -9.03
C ILE A 31 0.70 -13.79 -7.71
N LYS A 32 1.01 -15.01 -7.22
CA LYS A 32 1.66 -15.25 -5.94
C LYS A 32 2.92 -14.41 -5.76
N ILE A 33 3.82 -14.40 -6.75
CA ILE A 33 5.10 -13.66 -6.69
C ILE A 33 4.84 -12.16 -6.56
N TYR A 34 3.97 -11.61 -7.40
CA TYR A 34 3.63 -10.19 -7.37
C TYR A 34 3.01 -9.77 -6.03
N LEU A 35 2.01 -10.51 -5.56
CA LEU A 35 1.38 -10.22 -4.26
C LEU A 35 2.39 -10.32 -3.12
N THR A 36 3.27 -11.33 -3.12
CA THR A 36 4.32 -11.43 -2.10
C THR A 36 5.22 -10.20 -2.12
N LEU A 37 5.70 -9.77 -3.30
CA LEU A 37 6.55 -8.58 -3.44
C LEU A 37 5.87 -7.30 -2.96
N VAL A 38 4.61 -7.11 -3.32
CA VAL A 38 3.88 -5.89 -2.94
C VAL A 38 3.58 -5.87 -1.45
N ILE A 39 3.17 -7.01 -0.86
CA ILE A 39 2.92 -7.10 0.58
C ILE A 39 4.23 -6.97 1.37
N THR A 40 5.38 -7.45 0.86
CA THR A 40 6.66 -7.21 1.53
C THR A 40 7.09 -5.75 1.47
N LEU A 41 6.86 -5.01 0.38
CA LEU A 41 7.09 -3.57 0.34
C LEU A 41 6.24 -2.83 1.39
N PHE A 42 4.97 -3.21 1.49
CA PHE A 42 4.05 -2.69 2.50
C PHE A 42 4.52 -3.01 3.92
N LEU A 43 4.95 -4.24 4.18
CA LEU A 43 5.50 -4.65 5.48
C LEU A 43 6.76 -3.86 5.86
N LEU A 44 7.68 -3.69 4.90
CA LEU A 44 8.96 -3.01 5.12
C LEU A 44 8.75 -1.56 5.58
N ARG A 45 7.76 -0.87 5.01
CA ARG A 45 7.34 0.47 5.46
C ARG A 45 6.96 0.47 6.93
N HIS A 46 6.07 -0.43 7.35
CA HIS A 46 5.56 -0.45 8.72
C HIS A 46 6.64 -0.83 9.74
N ILE A 47 7.58 -1.71 9.36
CA ILE A 47 8.78 -1.97 10.16
C ILE A 47 9.63 -0.71 10.30
N ALA A 48 9.85 0.04 9.21
CA ALA A 48 10.60 1.30 9.25
C ALA A 48 9.92 2.36 10.12
N LEU A 49 8.60 2.51 10.02
CA LEU A 49 7.81 3.41 10.88
C LEU A 49 7.93 3.02 12.36
N PHE A 50 7.88 1.72 12.67
CA PHE A 50 8.08 1.24 14.03
C PHE A 50 9.51 1.52 14.54
N LEU A 51 10.53 1.38 13.68
CA LEU A 51 11.91 1.71 14.02
C LEU A 51 12.12 3.20 14.31
N LEU A 52 11.51 4.10 13.52
CA LEU A 52 11.59 5.56 13.78
C LEU A 52 11.09 5.95 15.18
N CYS A 53 10.13 5.20 15.69
CA CYS A 53 9.55 5.42 16.99
C CYS A 53 10.43 4.98 18.17
N ILE A 54 11.47 4.16 17.91
CA ILE A 54 12.38 3.59 18.92
C ILE A 54 13.78 4.19 18.81
N LEU A 55 14.22 4.49 17.59
CA LEU A 55 15.55 5.03 17.33
C LEU A 55 15.76 6.34 18.08
N LYS A 56 16.98 6.52 18.58
CA LYS A 56 17.47 7.77 19.21
C LYS A 56 18.50 8.50 18.34
N ASN A 57 19.13 7.80 17.39
CA ASN A 57 20.17 8.34 16.54
C ASN A 57 19.59 8.85 15.21
N SER A 58 19.80 10.12 14.92
CA SER A 58 19.26 10.82 13.74
C SER A 58 19.95 10.44 12.42
N THR A 59 21.15 9.86 12.44
CA THR A 59 21.89 9.53 11.21
C THR A 59 21.28 8.34 10.43
N ILE A 60 20.81 7.31 11.14
CA ILE A 60 20.17 6.11 10.53
C ILE A 60 18.85 6.49 9.83
N ILE A 61 18.20 7.54 10.31
CA ILE A 61 16.86 7.99 9.88
C ILE A 61 16.87 8.49 8.43
N TYR A 62 17.97 9.10 7.98
CA TYR A 62 18.10 9.56 6.60
C TYR A 62 18.08 8.41 5.58
N TYR A 63 18.63 7.24 5.94
CA TYR A 63 18.63 6.05 5.08
C TYR A 63 17.26 5.36 5.01
N LEU A 64 16.39 5.58 6.00
CA LEU A 64 15.03 5.01 6.04
C LEU A 64 14.04 5.77 5.14
N LYS A 65 14.42 6.95 4.62
CA LYS A 65 13.60 7.77 3.71
C LYS A 65 12.88 6.96 2.61
N PRO A 66 13.57 6.24 1.71
CA PRO A 66 12.91 5.52 0.62
C PRO A 66 11.95 4.44 1.10
N ILE A 67 12.06 3.99 2.35
CA ILE A 67 11.25 2.92 2.93
C ILE A 67 9.96 3.48 3.56
N ILE A 68 10.04 4.64 4.20
CA ILE A 68 8.92 5.26 4.92
C ILE A 68 7.80 5.70 3.99
N PHE A 69 8.16 6.16 2.79
CA PHE A 69 7.22 6.65 1.78
C PHE A 69 6.79 5.58 0.75
N LEU A 70 7.02 4.29 1.06
CA LEU A 70 6.64 3.18 0.18
C LEU A 70 5.12 3.01 0.04
N ASP A 71 4.29 3.66 0.84
CA ASP A 71 2.83 3.65 0.70
C ASP A 71 2.36 4.22 -0.63
N HIS A 72 2.97 5.33 -1.04
CA HIS A 72 2.67 6.00 -2.30
C HIS A 72 2.88 5.09 -3.51
N LEU A 73 3.69 4.03 -3.37
CA LEU A 73 3.88 2.98 -4.38
C LEU A 73 3.08 1.72 -4.07
N SER A 74 3.20 1.16 -2.86
CA SER A 74 2.65 -0.15 -2.50
C SER A 74 1.12 -0.17 -2.56
N ILE A 75 0.43 0.88 -2.13
CA ILE A 75 -1.05 0.91 -2.15
C ILE A 75 -1.60 0.84 -3.58
N PRO A 76 -1.17 1.68 -4.55
CA PRO A 76 -1.55 1.51 -5.95
C PRO A 76 -1.27 0.12 -6.51
N LEU A 77 -0.12 -0.49 -6.16
CA LEU A 77 0.22 -1.83 -6.62
C LEU A 77 -0.67 -2.93 -6.01
N ILE A 78 -1.11 -2.76 -4.75
CA ILE A 78 -2.10 -3.63 -4.09
C ILE A 78 -3.42 -3.54 -4.86
N VAL A 79 -3.91 -2.33 -5.12
CA VAL A 79 -5.15 -2.10 -5.87
C VAL A 79 -5.09 -2.80 -7.22
N LEU A 80 -3.98 -2.64 -7.95
CA LEU A 80 -3.78 -3.26 -9.26
C LEU A 80 -3.88 -4.79 -9.19
N ALA A 81 -3.23 -5.42 -8.20
CA ALA A 81 -3.33 -6.87 -8.01
C ALA A 81 -4.77 -7.31 -7.72
N ILE A 82 -5.46 -6.62 -6.83
CA ILE A 82 -6.81 -6.99 -6.43
C ILE A 82 -7.79 -6.83 -7.60
N THR A 83 -7.70 -5.71 -8.33
CA THR A 83 -8.53 -5.46 -9.52
C THR A 83 -8.34 -6.57 -10.54
N TYR A 84 -7.11 -7.02 -10.78
CA TYR A 84 -6.85 -8.17 -11.66
C TYR A 84 -7.52 -9.46 -11.17
N VAL A 85 -7.45 -9.75 -9.86
CA VAL A 85 -8.09 -10.95 -9.28
C VAL A 85 -9.61 -10.93 -9.47
N TYR A 86 -10.25 -9.78 -9.26
CA TYR A 86 -11.71 -9.66 -9.42
C TYR A 86 -12.20 -9.58 -10.85
N LEU A 87 -11.32 -9.20 -11.79
CA LEU A 87 -11.64 -9.21 -13.22
C LEU A 87 -11.82 -10.65 -13.75
N ARG A 88 -11.22 -11.66 -13.10
CA ARG A 88 -11.33 -13.11 -13.40
C ARG A 88 -11.28 -13.47 -14.90
N ALA A 89 -10.64 -12.65 -15.72
CA ALA A 89 -10.59 -12.84 -17.15
C ALA A 89 -9.53 -13.90 -17.45
N GLU A 90 -9.97 -15.12 -17.72
CA GLU A 90 -9.10 -16.29 -17.95
C GLU A 90 -8.08 -16.08 -19.09
N LYS A 91 -8.32 -15.10 -19.98
CA LYS A 91 -7.46 -14.79 -21.14
C LYS A 91 -6.50 -13.60 -20.95
N LEU A 92 -6.66 -12.77 -19.91
CA LEU A 92 -5.77 -11.62 -19.70
C LEU A 92 -4.50 -12.06 -18.95
N GLY A 93 -3.35 -11.85 -19.57
CA GLY A 93 -2.06 -12.13 -18.94
C GLY A 93 -1.73 -11.09 -17.86
N PHE A 94 -1.18 -11.54 -16.73
CA PHE A 94 -0.71 -10.67 -15.64
C PHE A 94 0.57 -9.88 -15.99
N GLY A 95 1.13 -10.07 -17.19
CA GLY A 95 2.36 -9.39 -17.65
C GLY A 95 2.26 -7.87 -17.64
N GLY A 96 1.11 -7.31 -18.02
CA GLY A 96 0.87 -5.86 -18.00
C GLY A 96 1.01 -5.26 -16.60
N SER A 97 0.58 -5.99 -15.57
CA SER A 97 0.72 -5.58 -14.17
C SER A 97 2.18 -5.38 -13.74
N TYR A 98 3.08 -6.27 -14.21
CA TYR A 98 4.51 -6.14 -13.93
C TYR A 98 5.13 -4.92 -14.61
N ILE A 99 4.71 -4.61 -15.85
CA ILE A 99 5.19 -3.44 -16.58
C ILE A 99 4.77 -2.15 -15.86
N ILE A 100 3.49 -2.07 -15.47
CA ILE A 100 2.97 -0.91 -14.71
C ILE A 100 3.72 -0.76 -13.38
N ALA A 101 3.97 -1.87 -12.67
CA ALA A 101 4.71 -1.86 -11.43
C ALA A 101 6.16 -1.37 -11.61
N ALA A 102 6.85 -1.81 -12.67
CA ALA A 102 8.21 -1.38 -12.97
C ALA A 102 8.27 0.13 -13.25
N ILE A 103 7.35 0.65 -14.08
CA ILE A 103 7.25 2.09 -14.39
C ILE A 103 6.95 2.90 -13.14
N ALA A 104 5.96 2.49 -12.34
CA ALA A 104 5.61 3.16 -11.10
C ALA A 104 6.79 3.19 -10.10
N THR A 105 7.54 2.08 -10.01
CA THR A 105 8.73 1.99 -9.15
C THR A 105 9.85 2.91 -9.61
N ALA A 106 10.07 3.01 -10.93
CA ALA A 106 11.08 3.92 -11.49
C ALA A 106 10.74 5.40 -11.22
N ILE A 107 9.48 5.79 -11.43
CA ILE A 107 9.01 7.15 -11.15
C ILE A 107 9.13 7.46 -9.66
N TYR A 108 8.69 6.55 -8.79
CA TYR A 108 8.84 6.67 -7.34
C TYR A 108 10.31 6.87 -6.93
N GLY A 109 11.21 6.01 -7.44
CA GLY A 109 12.64 6.09 -7.17
C GLY A 109 13.24 7.43 -7.59
N PHE A 110 12.84 7.95 -8.76
CA PHE A 110 13.27 9.25 -9.25
C PHE A 110 12.81 10.41 -8.35
N ILE A 111 11.53 10.42 -7.93
CA ILE A 111 10.99 11.44 -7.02
C ILE A 111 11.76 11.43 -5.70
N ILE A 112 11.96 10.24 -5.11
CA ILE A 112 12.68 10.10 -3.84
C ILE A 112 14.15 10.51 -3.98
N HIS A 113 14.81 10.21 -5.10
CA HIS A 113 16.21 10.56 -5.28
C HIS A 113 16.45 12.08 -5.28
N ILE A 114 15.58 12.83 -5.95
CA ILE A 114 15.72 14.30 -6.07
C ILE A 114 15.26 15.03 -4.81
N SER A 115 14.37 14.41 -4.03
CA SER A 115 13.81 14.98 -2.81
C SER A 115 14.88 15.17 -1.72
N LYS A 116 14.77 16.20 -0.89
CA LYS A 116 15.56 16.36 0.35
C LYS A 116 14.72 15.99 1.57
N VAL A 117 15.38 15.58 2.65
CA VAL A 117 14.72 15.17 3.90
C VAL A 117 14.99 16.18 5.00
N ALA A 118 13.93 16.60 5.68
CA ALA A 118 13.97 17.25 6.97
C ALA A 118 13.49 16.27 8.04
N VAL A 119 14.18 16.22 9.18
CA VAL A 119 13.82 15.37 10.32
C VAL A 119 13.22 16.27 11.40
N GLN A 120 11.98 15.99 11.79
CA GLN A 120 11.31 16.61 12.92
C GLN A 120 11.22 15.63 14.08
N VAL A 121 11.36 16.13 15.31
CA VAL A 121 11.26 15.31 16.53
C VAL A 121 9.95 15.64 17.22
N SER A 122 9.12 14.61 17.44
CA SER A 122 7.86 14.72 18.17
C SER A 122 7.92 13.87 19.44
N TYR A 123 7.53 14.44 20.57
CA TYR A 123 7.43 13.72 21.85
C TYR A 123 6.37 12.59 21.83
N SER A 124 5.38 12.71 20.94
CA SER A 124 4.28 11.75 20.82
C SER A 124 4.59 10.59 19.88
N TYR A 125 5.34 10.84 18.82
CA TYR A 125 5.51 9.92 17.68
C TYR A 125 6.97 9.57 17.35
N GLY A 126 7.94 10.09 18.11
CA GLY A 126 9.36 9.93 17.80
C GLY A 126 9.79 10.79 16.63
N PHE A 127 10.62 10.24 15.74
CA PHE A 127 11.10 10.96 14.57
C PHE A 127 10.08 10.95 13.42
N ILE A 128 9.76 12.12 12.91
CA ILE A 128 8.89 12.33 11.75
C ILE A 128 9.76 12.82 10.60
N LEU A 129 9.66 12.18 9.45
CA LEU A 129 10.31 12.61 8.22
C LEU A 129 9.38 13.47 7.40
N GLU A 130 9.89 14.64 7.00
CA GLU A 130 9.24 15.47 6.00
C GLU A 130 10.14 15.60 4.78
N ILE A 131 9.53 15.53 3.60
CA ILE A 131 10.20 15.70 2.32
C ILE A 131 9.79 17.04 1.72
N ASP A 132 10.76 17.79 1.21
CA ASP A 132 10.55 19.08 0.54
C ASP A 132 9.57 18.98 -0.64
N LYS A 133 9.70 17.93 -1.45
CA LYS A 133 8.85 17.60 -2.60
C LYS A 133 7.70 16.65 -2.26
N SER A 134 7.22 16.67 -1.00
CA SER A 134 6.08 15.83 -0.56
C SER A 134 4.86 15.98 -1.46
N ILE A 135 4.52 17.20 -1.88
CA ILE A 135 3.39 17.48 -2.78
C ILE A 135 3.48 16.66 -4.07
N ILE A 136 4.66 16.58 -4.69
CA ILE A 136 4.86 15.82 -5.94
C ILE A 136 4.62 14.33 -5.71
N LEU A 137 5.06 13.81 -4.57
CA LEU A 137 4.89 12.41 -4.20
C LEU A 137 3.41 12.06 -3.93
N PHE A 138 2.69 12.93 -3.21
CA PHE A 138 1.25 12.79 -3.00
C PHE A 138 0.47 12.85 -4.31
N LEU A 139 0.78 13.81 -5.19
CA LEU A 139 0.14 13.93 -6.50
C LEU A 139 0.39 12.70 -7.37
N PHE A 140 1.61 12.16 -7.39
CA PHE A 140 1.94 10.91 -8.07
C PHE A 140 1.04 9.76 -7.60
N SER A 141 0.91 9.59 -6.28
CA SER A 141 0.06 8.54 -5.70
C SER A 141 -1.42 8.76 -6.03
N LEU A 142 -1.92 10.00 -5.93
CA LEU A 142 -3.30 10.35 -6.24
C LEU A 142 -3.65 10.13 -7.72
N ILE A 143 -2.76 10.46 -8.65
CA ILE A 143 -2.96 10.21 -10.08
C ILE A 143 -3.05 8.71 -10.34
N LEU A 144 -2.13 7.91 -9.79
CA LEU A 144 -2.18 6.45 -9.92
C LEU A 144 -3.47 5.86 -9.35
N LEU A 145 -3.87 6.27 -8.14
CA LEU A 145 -5.12 5.84 -7.52
C LEU A 145 -6.34 6.29 -8.31
N GLY A 146 -6.33 7.51 -8.87
CA GLY A 146 -7.41 8.04 -9.70
C GLY A 146 -7.59 7.24 -10.98
N ILE A 147 -6.51 6.91 -11.69
CA ILE A 147 -6.56 6.03 -12.87
C ILE A 147 -7.13 4.66 -12.50
N LEU A 148 -6.66 4.07 -11.39
CA LEU A 148 -7.15 2.79 -10.92
C LEU A 148 -8.61 2.85 -10.47
N LEU A 149 -9.07 3.95 -9.87
CA LEU A 149 -10.46 4.16 -9.49
C LEU A 149 -11.34 4.16 -10.75
N VAL A 150 -11.01 4.98 -11.74
CA VAL A 150 -11.74 5.04 -13.02
C VAL A 150 -11.77 3.67 -13.70
N LEU A 151 -10.63 2.95 -13.71
CA LEU A 151 -10.57 1.59 -14.23
C LEU A 151 -11.55 0.67 -13.50
N ASN A 152 -11.58 0.68 -12.16
CA ASN A 152 -12.49 -0.15 -11.38
C ASN A 152 -13.97 0.22 -11.62
N VAL A 153 -14.29 1.51 -11.81
CA VAL A 153 -15.65 1.94 -12.19
C VAL A 153 -16.05 1.35 -13.54
N ILE A 154 -15.20 1.47 -14.57
CA ILE A 154 -15.47 0.92 -15.91
C ILE A 154 -15.63 -0.61 -15.88
N LEU A 155 -14.86 -1.29 -15.01
CA LEU A 155 -14.93 -2.74 -14.87
C LEU A 155 -16.20 -3.24 -14.18
N LEU A 156 -16.94 -2.38 -13.48
CA LEU A 156 -18.16 -2.74 -12.76
C LEU A 156 -19.28 -3.21 -13.71
N ASP A 157 -19.31 -2.66 -14.93
CA ASP A 157 -20.29 -2.96 -15.96
C ASP A 157 -19.97 -4.24 -16.76
N LYS A 158 -18.75 -4.78 -16.65
CA LYS A 158 -18.35 -5.95 -17.43
C LYS A 158 -19.01 -7.25 -16.94
N PRO A 159 -19.39 -8.16 -17.85
CA PRO A 159 -19.88 -9.48 -17.48
C PRO A 159 -18.76 -10.33 -16.85
N PHE A 160 -19.12 -11.22 -15.92
CA PHE A 160 -18.23 -12.17 -15.20
C PHE A 160 -17.28 -11.57 -14.14
N VAL A 161 -17.44 -10.28 -13.81
CA VAL A 161 -16.65 -9.61 -12.78
C VAL A 161 -17.28 -9.78 -11.39
N ASN A 162 -16.44 -9.88 -10.35
CA ASN A 162 -16.92 -9.82 -8.97
C ASN A 162 -17.34 -8.38 -8.60
N ARG A 163 -18.59 -8.01 -8.92
CA ARG A 163 -19.14 -6.67 -8.68
C ARG A 163 -19.04 -6.21 -7.22
N LYS A 164 -19.33 -7.10 -6.26
CA LYS A 164 -19.22 -6.77 -4.83
C LYS A 164 -17.78 -6.45 -4.46
N GLY A 165 -16.83 -7.27 -4.93
CA GLY A 165 -15.40 -7.07 -4.71
C GLY A 165 -14.90 -5.74 -5.28
N ILE A 166 -15.26 -5.41 -6.52
CA ILE A 166 -14.87 -4.14 -7.15
C ILE A 166 -15.50 -2.94 -6.42
N CYS A 167 -16.76 -3.02 -6.00
CA CYS A 167 -17.39 -1.96 -5.22
C CYS A 167 -16.62 -1.69 -3.92
N PHE A 168 -16.20 -2.74 -3.19
CA PHE A 168 -15.35 -2.58 -2.02
C PHE A 168 -14.00 -1.92 -2.32
N ILE A 169 -13.36 -2.22 -3.46
CA ILE A 169 -12.13 -1.54 -3.88
C ILE A 169 -12.38 -0.06 -4.14
N ILE A 170 -13.46 0.29 -4.85
CA ILE A 170 -13.77 1.69 -5.16
C ILE A 170 -13.93 2.51 -3.87
N ILE A 171 -14.65 1.96 -2.89
CA ILE A 171 -14.82 2.59 -1.57
C ILE A 171 -13.46 2.74 -0.87
N ALA A 172 -12.63 1.70 -0.88
CA ALA A 172 -11.31 1.75 -0.26
C ALA A 172 -10.36 2.76 -0.91
N ILE A 173 -10.31 2.81 -2.25
CA ILE A 173 -9.51 3.82 -2.96
C ILE A 173 -10.00 5.21 -2.58
N SER A 174 -11.32 5.41 -2.51
CA SER A 174 -11.91 6.71 -2.13
C SER A 174 -11.50 7.14 -0.72
N ILE A 175 -11.51 6.21 0.25
CA ILE A 175 -11.06 6.46 1.62
C ILE A 175 -9.59 6.89 1.65
N VAL A 176 -8.71 6.17 0.93
CA VAL A 176 -7.27 6.49 0.90
C VAL A 176 -6.99 7.80 0.18
N MET A 177 -7.71 8.08 -0.91
CA MET A 177 -7.60 9.37 -1.60
C MET A 177 -8.01 10.52 -0.68
N LEU A 178 -9.11 10.37 0.07
CA LEU A 178 -9.55 11.36 1.05
C LEU A 178 -8.50 11.56 2.16
N GLU A 179 -7.98 10.47 2.74
CA GLU A 179 -6.91 10.54 3.75
C GLU A 179 -5.68 11.28 3.21
N ASN A 180 -5.24 10.97 1.99
CA ASN A 180 -4.12 11.64 1.33
C ASN A 180 -4.37 13.13 1.09
N ILE A 181 -5.59 13.53 0.69
CA ILE A 181 -5.96 14.95 0.50
C ILE A 181 -5.97 15.69 1.84
N ILE A 182 -6.50 15.07 2.89
CA ILE A 182 -6.55 15.65 4.25
C ILE A 182 -5.12 15.85 4.79
N ILE A 183 -4.24 14.86 4.59
CA ILE A 183 -2.81 14.96 4.97
C ILE A 183 -2.12 16.06 4.16
N LEU A 184 -2.37 16.15 2.86
CA LEU A 184 -1.85 17.22 2.00
C LEU A 184 -2.34 18.61 2.46
N GLY A 185 -3.59 18.70 2.94
CA GLY A 185 -4.18 19.90 3.54
C GLY A 185 -3.65 20.25 4.94
N GLY A 186 -2.69 19.49 5.47
CA GLY A 186 -2.01 19.75 6.75
C GLY A 186 -2.70 19.18 7.98
N ILE A 187 -3.86 18.51 7.83
CA ILE A 187 -4.57 17.88 8.94
C ILE A 187 -4.06 16.44 9.08
N LYS A 188 -3.25 16.17 10.10
CA LYS A 188 -2.64 14.85 10.33
C LYS A 188 -3.28 14.20 11.56
N LEU A 189 -4.15 13.21 11.37
CA LEU A 189 -4.72 12.41 12.46
C LEU A 189 -3.65 11.50 13.09
N PHE A 190 -2.79 10.94 12.23
CA PHE A 190 -1.51 10.31 12.55
C PHE A 190 -0.41 10.96 11.69
N PRO A 191 0.87 10.86 12.09
CA PRO A 191 1.97 11.44 11.30
C PRO A 191 2.07 10.87 9.89
N TYR A 192 1.59 9.63 9.68
CA TYR A 192 1.52 8.94 8.40
C TYR A 192 0.12 8.33 8.20
N SER A 193 -0.25 8.03 6.96
CA SER A 193 -1.50 7.29 6.65
C SER A 193 -1.42 5.91 7.30
N VAL A 194 -2.49 5.52 8.01
CA VAL A 194 -2.62 4.25 8.75
C VAL A 194 -4.02 3.66 8.55
N VAL A 195 -5.04 4.51 8.38
CA VAL A 195 -6.43 4.05 8.24
C VAL A 195 -6.60 3.34 6.91
N GLY A 196 -6.10 3.94 5.82
CA GLY A 196 -6.09 3.33 4.50
C GLY A 196 -5.36 1.98 4.44
N ASP A 197 -4.24 1.87 5.16
CA ASP A 197 -3.43 0.65 5.24
C ASP A 197 -4.20 -0.53 5.83
N MET A 198 -4.93 -0.27 6.92
CA MET A 198 -5.80 -1.28 7.54
C MET A 198 -6.90 -1.75 6.58
N VAL A 199 -7.54 -0.81 5.87
CA VAL A 199 -8.59 -1.14 4.90
C VAL A 199 -8.03 -2.07 3.81
N PHE A 200 -6.85 -1.78 3.27
CA PHE A 200 -6.24 -2.61 2.24
C PHE A 200 -5.79 -3.98 2.73
N LEU A 201 -5.32 -4.11 3.97
CA LEU A 201 -5.04 -5.42 4.56
C LEU A 201 -6.30 -6.28 4.70
N VAL A 202 -7.41 -5.68 5.14
CA VAL A 202 -8.70 -6.38 5.25
C VAL A 202 -9.15 -6.88 3.87
N ILE A 203 -9.07 -6.03 2.84
CA ILE A 203 -9.44 -6.40 1.47
C ILE A 203 -8.53 -7.50 0.93
N LEU A 204 -7.21 -7.38 1.09
CA LEU A 204 -6.26 -8.42 0.69
C LEU A 204 -6.62 -9.77 1.32
N ASN A 205 -6.97 -9.78 2.60
CA ASN A 205 -7.35 -11.00 3.29
C ASN A 205 -8.66 -11.62 2.73
N PHE A 206 -9.65 -10.79 2.38
CA PHE A 206 -10.88 -11.22 1.68
C PHE A 206 -10.57 -11.80 0.30
N VAL A 207 -9.69 -11.16 -0.46
CA VAL A 207 -9.28 -11.61 -1.80
C VAL A 207 -8.60 -12.97 -1.71
N LEU A 208 -7.68 -13.13 -0.74
CA LEU A 208 -6.99 -14.39 -0.52
C LEU A 208 -7.93 -15.51 -0.08
N ASN A 209 -8.98 -15.21 0.70
CA ASN A 209 -10.04 -16.17 1.03
C ASN A 209 -10.85 -16.62 -0.19
N GLY A 210 -10.92 -15.78 -1.23
CA GLY A 210 -11.59 -16.12 -2.49
C GLY A 210 -10.86 -17.20 -3.30
N PHE A 211 -9.57 -17.43 -3.05
CA PHE A 211 -8.85 -18.56 -3.63
C PHE A 211 -9.18 -19.83 -2.86
N LYS A 212 -9.91 -20.76 -3.50
CA LYS A 212 -10.17 -22.08 -2.92
C LYS A 212 -8.83 -22.77 -2.64
N VAL A 213 -8.63 -23.24 -1.42
CA VAL A 213 -7.54 -24.16 -1.09
C VAL A 213 -7.75 -25.41 -1.94
N SER A 214 -6.91 -25.60 -2.95
CA SER A 214 -6.73 -26.90 -3.56
C SER A 214 -6.12 -27.78 -2.47
N LEU A 215 -6.96 -28.47 -1.72
CA LEU A 215 -6.56 -29.66 -0.97
C LEU A 215 -5.99 -30.61 -2.03
N LYS A 216 -4.66 -30.62 -2.17
CA LYS A 216 -3.97 -31.80 -2.68
C LYS A 216 -4.29 -32.92 -1.69
N LYS A 217 -5.29 -33.73 -2.03
CA LYS A 217 -5.38 -35.10 -1.56
C LYS A 217 -4.23 -35.89 -2.13
#